data_AF-A0A9P5W4H6-F1
#
_entry.id   AF-A0A9P5W4H6-F1
#
_cell.length_a   1.000
_cell.length_b   1.000
_cell.length_c   1.000
_cell.angle_alpha   90.00
_cell.angle_beta   90.00
_cell.angle_gamma   90.00
#
_symmetry.space_group_name_H-M   'P 1'
#
loop_
_entity.id
_entity.type
_entity.pdbx_description
1 polymer ?
#
loop_
_entity_poly.entity_id
_entity_poly.type
_entity_poly.pdbx_seq_one_letter_code
_entity_poly.pdbx_strand_id
1 'polypeptide(L)'
;MVHQRGVVDVMEWVRQEARTGQIQSVGFLMPCHSTPWLSSTHRRNANPLNMWFVTCEPPLGDIDSATYKDESDIFYEDPVTFMNERALAQKDLPEESHFIMFEDLLRSWPKMPTWLNNHGYRECARFFNSHFHDDDRRRGDVLVYCRSA
;
A
#
# COMPACT_ATOMS: atom_id res chain seq x y z
N MET A 1 22.38 -8.30 8.06
CA MET A 1 20.95 -7.93 8.21
C MET A 1 20.89 -6.44 8.46
N VAL A 2 20.12 -5.70 7.66
CA VAL A 2 19.91 -4.26 7.87
C VAL A 2 18.41 -4.09 8.02
N HIS A 3 17.99 -3.55 9.15
CA HIS A 3 16.58 -3.35 9.47
C HIS A 3 15.98 -2.22 8.63
N GLN A 4 14.66 -2.27 8.46
CA GLN A 4 13.82 -1.26 7.80
C GLN A 4 14.15 -0.99 6.33
N ARG A 5 14.67 -2.01 5.62
CA ARG A 5 15.04 -1.88 4.19
C ARG A 5 13.95 -2.25 3.20
N GLY A 6 12.97 -3.06 3.60
CA GLY A 6 11.98 -3.61 2.68
C GLY A 6 11.20 -2.52 1.94
N VAL A 7 10.98 -1.36 2.57
CA VAL A 7 10.32 -0.20 1.97
C VAL A 7 11.14 0.48 0.86
N VAL A 8 12.47 0.34 0.86
CA VAL A 8 13.34 0.82 -0.21
C VAL A 8 13.46 -0.24 -1.30
N ASP A 9 13.67 -1.50 -0.89
CA ASP A 9 13.85 -2.61 -1.81
C ASP A 9 12.57 -2.86 -2.66
N VAL A 10 11.38 -2.73 -2.07
CA VAL A 10 10.10 -2.84 -2.82
C VAL A 10 9.96 -1.73 -3.86
N MET A 11 10.42 -0.51 -3.56
CA MET A 11 10.29 0.62 -4.48
C MET A 11 11.28 0.50 -5.65
N GLU A 12 12.47 -0.04 -5.38
CA GLU A 12 13.43 -0.40 -6.43
C GLU A 12 12.86 -1.50 -7.33
N TRP A 13 12.18 -2.50 -6.75
CA TRP A 13 11.47 -3.53 -7.52
C TRP A 13 10.33 -2.95 -8.37
N VAL A 14 9.45 -2.11 -7.80
CA VAL A 14 8.37 -1.42 -8.54
C VAL A 14 8.95 -0.65 -9.72
N ARG A 15 10.05 0.08 -9.50
CA ARG A 15 10.73 0.85 -10.55
C ARG A 15 11.18 -0.04 -11.71
N GLN A 16 11.69 -1.24 -11.43
CA GLN A 16 12.16 -2.20 -12.42
C GLN A 16 11.00 -2.86 -13.18
N GLU A 17 10.02 -3.41 -12.49
CA GLU A 17 8.87 -4.11 -13.09
C GLU A 17 7.98 -3.18 -13.92
N ALA A 18 7.84 -1.95 -13.47
CA ALA A 18 7.11 -0.99 -14.27
C ALA A 18 7.88 -0.57 -15.54
N ARG A 19 9.19 -0.82 -15.67
CA ARG A 19 9.94 -0.59 -16.94
C ARG A 19 9.72 -1.72 -17.93
N THR A 20 9.48 -2.93 -17.45
CA THR A 20 9.14 -4.11 -18.28
C THR A 20 7.67 -4.14 -18.66
N GLY A 21 6.85 -3.21 -18.14
CA GLY A 21 5.43 -3.08 -18.43
C GLY A 21 4.53 -4.01 -17.61
N GLN A 22 5.08 -4.67 -16.59
CA GLN A 22 4.36 -5.61 -15.73
C GLN A 22 3.47 -4.89 -14.71
N ILE A 23 3.84 -3.68 -14.29
CA ILE A 23 3.06 -2.84 -13.38
C ILE A 23 2.37 -1.72 -14.17
N GLN A 24 1.04 -1.64 -14.02
CA GLN A 24 0.21 -0.59 -14.62
C GLN A 24 -0.25 0.44 -13.58
N SER A 25 -0.65 -0.06 -12.40
CA SER A 25 -1.13 0.73 -11.26
C SER A 25 -0.79 0.08 -9.93
N VAL A 26 -0.43 0.88 -8.91
CA VAL A 26 -0.03 0.39 -7.59
C VAL A 26 -0.77 1.11 -6.47
N GLY A 27 -1.43 0.35 -5.59
CA GLY A 27 -2.02 0.84 -4.35
C GLY A 27 -1.15 0.50 -3.14
N PHE A 28 -0.97 1.45 -2.23
CA PHE A 28 -0.17 1.26 -1.02
C PHE A 28 -1.09 1.22 0.20
N LEU A 29 -1.27 0.02 0.76
CA LEU A 29 -2.11 -0.31 1.91
C LEU A 29 -1.24 -0.41 3.16
N MET A 30 -0.62 0.70 3.53
CA MET A 30 0.34 0.79 4.63
C MET A 30 0.27 2.19 5.24
N PRO A 31 0.87 2.42 6.44
CA PRO A 31 0.85 3.75 7.03
C PRO A 31 1.49 4.77 6.09
N CYS A 32 0.97 5.99 6.07
CA CYS A 32 1.51 7.07 5.25
C CYS A 32 3.02 7.27 5.46
N HIS A 33 3.71 7.72 4.40
CA HIS A 33 5.16 7.97 4.38
C HIS A 33 6.03 6.75 4.73
N SER A 34 5.54 5.53 4.48
CA SER A 34 6.33 4.31 4.68
C SER A 34 7.36 4.07 3.58
N THR A 35 7.14 4.59 2.36
CA THR A 35 8.04 4.38 1.21
C THR A 35 8.53 5.71 0.61
N PRO A 36 9.71 5.73 -0.05
CA PRO A 36 10.24 6.93 -0.73
C PRO A 36 9.46 7.41 -1.97
N TRP A 37 8.30 6.80 -2.27
CA TRP A 37 7.34 7.22 -3.30
C TRP A 37 7.97 7.64 -4.65
N LEU A 38 7.64 8.84 -5.12
CA LEU A 38 8.00 9.38 -6.43
C LEU A 38 9.51 9.55 -6.62
N SER A 39 10.27 9.78 -5.54
CA SER A 39 11.72 9.93 -5.61
C SER A 39 12.39 8.67 -6.17
N SER A 40 11.85 7.50 -5.84
CA SER A 40 12.31 6.20 -6.34
C SER A 40 11.73 5.80 -7.70
N THR A 41 10.55 6.29 -8.10
CA THR A 41 9.88 5.85 -9.35
C THR A 41 9.98 6.83 -10.50
N HIS A 42 10.73 7.93 -10.35
CA HIS A 42 10.89 8.93 -11.39
C HIS A 42 11.41 8.36 -12.72
N ARG A 43 10.66 8.62 -13.80
CA ARG A 43 10.95 8.15 -15.17
C ARG A 43 11.08 9.35 -16.09
N ARG A 44 12.29 9.62 -16.56
CA ARG A 44 12.54 10.76 -17.47
C ARG A 44 11.81 10.65 -18.81
N ASN A 45 11.63 9.44 -19.34
CA ASN A 45 11.14 9.21 -20.72
C ASN A 45 9.96 8.21 -20.77
N ALA A 46 9.16 8.11 -19.71
CA ALA A 46 7.96 7.28 -19.70
C ALA A 46 6.86 7.99 -18.91
N ASN A 47 5.60 7.61 -19.18
CA ASN A 47 4.48 8.14 -18.41
C ASN A 47 4.67 7.84 -16.91
N PRO A 48 4.23 8.77 -16.03
CA PRO A 48 4.19 8.52 -14.60
C PRO A 48 3.39 7.24 -14.31
N LEU A 49 3.86 6.47 -13.33
CA LEU A 49 3.10 5.32 -12.85
C LEU A 49 1.84 5.79 -12.15
N ASN A 50 0.72 5.14 -12.43
CA ASN A 50 -0.49 5.36 -11.66
C ASN A 50 -0.30 4.74 -10.29
N MET A 51 -0.15 5.57 -9.26
CA MET A 51 0.11 5.11 -7.90
C MET A 51 -0.75 5.89 -6.92
N TRP A 52 -1.28 5.23 -5.90
CA TRP A 52 -2.01 5.88 -4.82
C TRP A 52 -1.65 5.25 -3.47
N PHE A 53 -1.81 6.01 -2.40
CA PHE A 53 -1.49 5.57 -1.04
C PHE A 53 -2.55 6.08 -0.08
N VAL A 54 -2.73 5.36 1.03
CA VAL A 54 -3.55 5.82 2.16
C VAL A 54 -2.90 7.05 2.79
N THR A 55 -3.64 8.15 2.86
CA THR A 55 -3.13 9.45 3.29
C THR A 55 -3.28 9.70 4.79
N CYS A 56 -2.57 10.71 5.30
CA CYS A 56 -2.64 11.14 6.71
C CYS A 56 -2.60 12.66 6.77
N GLU A 57 -3.48 13.35 6.04
CA GLU A 57 -3.52 14.81 6.14
C GLU A 57 -3.94 15.23 7.54
N PRO A 58 -3.27 16.22 8.16
CA PRO A 58 -3.72 16.77 9.43
C PRO A 58 -5.02 17.57 9.24
N PRO A 59 -5.82 17.75 10.30
CA PRO A 59 -7.01 18.60 10.24
C PRO A 59 -6.63 20.03 9.86
N LEU A 60 -7.40 20.63 8.94
CA LEU A 60 -7.22 22.02 8.52
C LEU A 60 -8.27 22.93 9.18
N GLY A 61 -7.83 24.07 9.70
CA GLY A 61 -8.71 25.06 10.34
C GLY A 61 -9.09 24.67 11.77
N ASP A 62 -10.30 25.07 12.20
CA ASP A 62 -10.78 24.89 13.58
C ASP A 62 -11.40 23.50 13.85
N ILE A 63 -10.94 22.47 13.13
CA ILE A 63 -11.37 21.09 13.37
C ILE A 63 -10.70 20.59 14.65
N ASP A 64 -11.48 20.05 15.57
CA ASP A 64 -10.97 19.48 16.81
C ASP A 64 -10.11 18.24 16.54
N SER A 65 -8.81 18.37 16.78
CA SER A 65 -7.83 17.30 16.64
C SER A 65 -8.14 16.07 17.50
N ALA A 66 -8.91 16.20 18.58
CA ALA A 66 -9.22 15.08 19.46
C ALA A 66 -10.26 14.12 18.86
N THR A 67 -11.05 14.57 17.87
CA THR A 67 -12.10 13.77 17.22
C THR A 67 -11.84 13.52 15.74
N TYR A 68 -10.87 14.22 15.17
CA TYR A 68 -10.46 14.05 13.79
C TYR A 68 -9.89 12.64 13.55
N LYS A 69 -10.24 12.06 12.42
CA LYS A 69 -9.65 10.83 11.88
C LYS A 69 -9.19 11.10 10.47
N ASP A 70 -7.95 10.75 10.17
CA ASP A 70 -7.45 10.79 8.80
C ASP A 70 -7.82 9.52 8.01
N GLU A 71 -7.45 9.48 6.73
CA GLU A 71 -7.72 8.31 5.88
C GLU A 71 -7.03 7.05 6.42
N SER A 72 -5.85 7.19 7.04
CA SER A 72 -5.12 6.08 7.65
C SER A 72 -5.83 5.53 8.87
N ASP A 73 -6.37 6.39 9.74
CA ASP A 73 -7.17 5.97 10.88
C ASP A 73 -8.40 5.18 10.41
N ILE A 74 -9.13 5.70 9.41
CA ILE A 74 -10.30 5.02 8.85
C ILE A 74 -9.91 3.68 8.22
N PHE A 75 -8.82 3.64 7.45
CA PHE A 75 -8.32 2.42 6.85
C PHE A 75 -7.94 1.36 7.90
N TYR A 76 -7.25 1.76 8.97
CA TYR A 76 -6.83 0.85 10.04
C TYR A 76 -7.94 0.50 11.04
N GLU A 77 -9.15 1.06 10.92
CA GLU A 77 -10.33 0.64 11.69
C GLU A 77 -11.09 -0.52 11.06
N ASP A 78 -11.18 -0.57 9.72
CA ASP A 78 -11.68 -1.73 8.98
C ASP A 78 -11.17 -1.68 7.53
N PRO A 79 -9.99 -2.29 7.25
CA PRO A 79 -9.39 -2.28 5.92
C PRO A 79 -10.29 -2.89 4.85
N VAL A 80 -11.11 -3.89 5.20
CA VAL A 80 -11.97 -4.57 4.22
C VAL A 80 -13.13 -3.68 3.83
N THR A 81 -13.77 -3.05 4.80
CA THR A 81 -14.84 -2.07 4.53
C THR A 81 -14.29 -0.89 3.73
N PHE A 82 -13.14 -0.33 4.12
CA PHE A 82 -12.46 0.73 3.37
C PHE A 82 -12.22 0.35 1.90
N MET A 83 -11.68 -0.85 1.65
CA MET A 83 -11.40 -1.30 0.28
C MET A 83 -12.67 -1.49 -0.55
N ASN A 84 -13.76 -1.99 0.06
CA ASN A 84 -15.04 -2.11 -0.61
C ASN A 84 -15.63 -0.74 -0.97
N GLU A 85 -15.62 0.21 -0.03
CA GLU A 85 -16.11 1.57 -0.26
C GLU A 85 -15.30 2.27 -1.35
N ARG A 86 -13.98 2.11 -1.33
CA ARG A 86 -13.09 2.64 -2.38
C ARG A 86 -13.40 2.03 -3.75
N ALA A 87 -13.59 0.71 -3.82
CA ALA A 87 -13.95 0.03 -5.07
C ALA A 87 -15.30 0.52 -5.62
N LEU A 88 -16.27 0.81 -4.75
CA LEU A 88 -17.56 1.40 -5.14
C LEU A 88 -17.41 2.84 -5.63
N ALA A 89 -16.61 3.66 -4.94
CA ALA A 89 -16.34 5.04 -5.31
C ALA A 89 -15.56 5.15 -6.64
N GLN A 90 -14.73 4.16 -6.95
CA GLN A 90 -13.87 4.11 -8.12
C GLN A 90 -14.30 3.08 -9.16
N LYS A 91 -15.60 2.72 -9.20
CA LYS A 91 -16.14 1.69 -10.09
C LYS A 91 -15.81 1.87 -11.59
N ASP A 92 -15.57 3.12 -12.00
CA ASP A 92 -15.28 3.49 -13.40
C ASP A 92 -13.77 3.55 -13.69
N LEU A 93 -12.91 3.29 -12.69
CA LEU A 93 -11.46 3.23 -12.82
C LEU A 93 -11.00 1.76 -12.95
N PRO A 94 -9.90 1.51 -13.68
CA PRO A 94 -9.25 0.20 -13.65
C PRO A 94 -8.81 -0.11 -12.23
N GLU A 95 -9.13 -1.32 -11.75
CA GLU A 95 -8.55 -1.82 -10.50
C GLU A 95 -7.03 -1.83 -10.55
N GLU A 96 -6.43 -1.80 -9.37
CA GLU A 96 -5.00 -1.80 -9.19
C GLU A 96 -4.37 -3.10 -9.70
N SER A 97 -3.28 -2.98 -10.45
CA SER A 97 -2.53 -4.19 -10.82
C SER A 97 -1.81 -4.79 -9.62
N HIS A 98 -1.39 -3.96 -8.66
CA HIS A 98 -0.57 -4.35 -7.52
C HIS A 98 -0.99 -3.64 -6.23
N PHE A 99 -0.95 -4.37 -5.12
CA PHE A 99 -1.03 -3.82 -3.77
C PHE A 99 0.26 -4.07 -3.00
N ILE A 100 0.71 -3.06 -2.25
CA ILE A 100 1.89 -3.13 -1.39
C ILE A 100 1.46 -2.85 0.04
N MET A 101 1.85 -3.72 0.98
CA MET A 101 1.48 -3.63 2.39
C MET A 101 2.53 -4.25 3.30
N PHE A 102 2.50 -3.93 4.59
CA PHE A 102 3.25 -4.70 5.58
C PHE A 102 2.53 -6.01 5.92
N GLU A 103 3.30 -7.03 6.24
CA GLU A 103 2.79 -8.33 6.70
C GLU A 103 1.88 -8.20 7.93
N ASP A 104 2.14 -7.21 8.79
CA ASP A 104 1.29 -6.92 9.94
C ASP A 104 -0.18 -6.67 9.56
N LEU A 105 -0.47 -6.04 8.42
CA LEU A 105 -1.84 -5.79 7.97
C LEU A 105 -2.62 -7.11 7.85
N LEU A 106 -2.01 -8.13 7.24
CA LEU A 106 -2.65 -9.43 7.05
C LEU A 106 -2.77 -10.22 8.36
N ARG A 107 -1.83 -10.00 9.29
CA ARG A 107 -1.86 -10.60 10.64
C ARG A 107 -2.96 -9.99 11.50
N SER A 108 -3.05 -8.66 11.50
CA SER A 108 -3.99 -7.89 12.30
C SER A 108 -5.41 -7.96 11.74
N TRP A 109 -5.56 -8.22 10.43
CA TRP A 109 -6.86 -8.31 9.73
C TRP A 109 -7.04 -9.63 8.98
N PRO A 110 -7.53 -10.70 9.65
CA PRO A 110 -7.68 -12.03 9.05
C PRO A 110 -8.64 -12.11 7.85
N LYS A 111 -9.50 -11.10 7.67
CA LYS A 111 -10.41 -11.01 6.51
C LYS A 111 -9.72 -10.45 5.26
N MET A 112 -8.60 -9.74 5.41
CA MET A 112 -7.89 -9.10 4.30
C MET A 112 -7.33 -10.12 3.28
N PRO A 113 -6.71 -11.25 3.69
CA PRO A 113 -6.30 -12.29 2.74
C PRO A 113 -7.47 -12.86 1.92
N THR A 114 -8.63 -13.08 2.56
CA THR A 114 -9.84 -13.55 1.87
C THR A 114 -10.34 -12.51 0.87
N TRP A 115 -10.34 -11.23 1.25
CA TRP A 115 -10.71 -10.14 0.36
C TRP A 115 -9.79 -10.09 -0.87
N LEU A 116 -8.46 -10.08 -0.67
CA LEU A 116 -7.47 -10.11 -1.74
C LEU A 116 -7.70 -11.29 -2.67
N ASN A 117 -7.92 -12.47 -2.09
CA ASN A 117 -8.11 -13.70 -2.86
C ASN A 117 -9.38 -13.66 -3.73
N ASN A 118 -10.49 -13.12 -3.20
CA ASN A 118 -11.76 -12.99 -3.90
C ASN A 118 -11.69 -11.98 -5.06
N HIS A 119 -10.79 -10.99 -4.97
CA HIS A 119 -10.57 -10.00 -6.03
C HIS A 119 -9.45 -10.41 -7.01
N GLY A 120 -8.92 -11.64 -6.88
CA GLY A 120 -7.93 -12.21 -7.80
C GLY A 120 -6.48 -11.85 -7.49
N TYR A 121 -6.19 -11.31 -6.31
CA TYR A 121 -4.83 -10.98 -5.90
C TYR A 121 -4.11 -12.17 -5.26
N ARG A 122 -2.81 -12.30 -5.53
CA ARG A 122 -1.91 -13.30 -4.94
C ARG A 122 -0.56 -12.65 -4.61
N GLU A 123 0.10 -13.14 -3.55
CA GLU A 123 1.46 -12.71 -3.22
C GLU A 123 2.41 -13.06 -4.38
N CYS A 124 3.15 -12.08 -4.87
CA CYS A 124 4.06 -12.22 -6.01
C CYS A 124 5.48 -11.74 -5.70
N ALA A 125 5.67 -10.91 -4.67
CA ALA A 125 6.98 -10.56 -4.15
C ALA A 125 6.92 -10.27 -2.65
N ARG A 126 8.06 -10.43 -1.98
CA ARG A 126 8.23 -10.23 -0.54
C ARG A 126 9.63 -9.66 -0.27
N PHE A 127 9.69 -8.62 0.56
CA PHE A 127 10.93 -7.91 0.90
C PHE A 127 11.08 -7.83 2.41
N PHE A 128 12.23 -8.29 2.90
CA PHE A 128 12.53 -8.23 4.32
C PHE A 128 12.58 -6.77 4.81
N ASN A 129 11.77 -6.44 5.82
CA ASN A 129 11.78 -5.12 6.42
C ASN A 129 12.33 -5.14 7.83
N SER A 130 11.61 -5.71 8.81
CA SER A 130 12.12 -5.77 10.18
C SER A 130 11.41 -6.84 11.01
N HIS A 131 12.14 -7.44 11.96
CA HIS A 131 11.54 -8.29 12.98
C HIS A 131 10.71 -7.49 14.00
N PHE A 132 11.15 -6.25 14.29
CA PHE A 132 10.53 -5.34 15.25
C PHE A 132 10.60 -3.91 14.75
N HIS A 133 9.55 -3.13 15.01
CA HIS A 133 9.40 -1.73 14.65
C HIS A 133 8.60 -1.02 15.76
N ASP A 134 8.88 0.26 16.03
CA ASP A 134 8.22 1.02 17.10
C ASP A 134 6.72 1.23 16.81
N ASP A 135 6.38 1.45 15.54
CA ASP A 135 5.02 1.32 15.01
C ASP A 135 4.73 -0.14 14.59
N ASP A 136 3.84 -0.81 15.31
CA ASP A 136 3.45 -2.20 15.08
C ASP A 136 2.90 -2.45 13.68
N ARG A 137 2.25 -1.44 13.08
CA ARG A 137 1.68 -1.52 11.72
C ARG A 137 2.74 -1.67 10.63
N ARG A 138 4.01 -1.41 10.96
CA ARG A 138 5.18 -1.50 10.06
C ARG A 138 6.03 -2.75 10.31
N ARG A 139 5.59 -3.64 11.19
CA ARG A 139 6.29 -4.87 11.56
C ARG A 139 6.18 -5.94 10.46
N GLY A 140 7.20 -6.81 10.38
CA GLY A 140 7.24 -7.90 9.42
C GLY A 140 7.78 -7.46 8.07
N ASP A 141 7.56 -8.29 7.05
CA ASP A 141 8.01 -8.03 5.69
C ASP A 141 7.11 -7.03 4.95
N VAL A 142 7.62 -6.45 3.86
CA VAL A 142 6.79 -5.75 2.88
C VAL A 142 6.37 -6.75 1.80
N LEU A 143 5.06 -6.92 1.65
CA LEU A 143 4.44 -7.85 0.73
C LEU A 143 3.94 -7.11 -0.50
N VAL A 144 4.05 -7.77 -1.66
CA VAL A 144 3.44 -7.33 -2.91
C VAL A 144 2.42 -8.37 -3.35
N TYR A 145 1.19 -7.91 -3.57
CA TYR A 145 0.11 -8.70 -4.12
C TYR A 145 -0.18 -8.23 -5.54
N CYS A 146 -0.12 -9.15 -6.50
CA CYS A 146 -0.40 -8.91 -7.91
C CYS A 146 -1.78 -9.47 -8.25
N ARG A 147 -2.53 -8.79 -9.10
CA ARG A 147 -3.76 -9.35 -9.67
C ARG A 147 -3.40 -10.39 -10.74
N SER A 148 -3.88 -11.62 -10.59
CA SER A 148 -3.79 -12.61 -11.67
C SER A 148 -4.76 -12.20 -12.78
N ALA A 149 -4.23 -11.97 -13.98
CA ALA A 149 -5.01 -11.72 -15.18
C ALA A 149 -5.92 -12.90 -15.55
#